data_AF-A0AB72ZEH9-F1
#
_entry.id   AF-A0AB72ZEH9-F1
#
_cell.length_a   1.000
_cell.length_b   1.000
_cell.length_c   1.000
_cell.angle_alpha   90.00
_cell.angle_beta   90.00
_cell.angle_gamma   90.00
#
_symmetry.space_group_name_H-M   'P 1'
#
loop_
_entity.id
_entity.type
_entity.pdbx_description
1 polymer ?
#
loop_
_entity_poly.entity_id
_entity_poly.type
_entity_poly.pdbx_seq_one_letter_code
_entity_poly.pdbx_strand_id
1 'polypeptide(L)' 'MTTDVLHQLGRNPQVTVATVDIRPDFTKTFWQGGAGVTAKVNSQVDLYADAKYQKSFDGKLDGYLGNLGVKVSF' A
#
# COMPACT_ATOMS: atom_id res chain seq x y z
N MET A 1 9.10 -8.40 9.46
CA MET A 1 8.23 -7.29 9.87
C MET A 1 8.91 -5.99 9.45
N THR A 2 8.17 -5.04 8.89
CA THR A 2 8.67 -3.73 8.44
C THR A 2 7.78 -2.62 8.99
N THR A 3 8.36 -1.44 9.19
CA THR A 3 7.62 -0.23 9.52
C THR A 3 8.31 0.97 8.88
N ASP A 4 7.54 1.77 8.16
CA ASP A 4 8.07 2.85 7.34
C ASP A 4 7.13 4.06 7.40
N VAL A 5 7.71 5.26 7.32
CA VAL A 5 6.95 6.52 7.19
C VAL A 5 7.04 6.98 5.74
N LEU A 6 5.88 7.20 5.10
CA LEU A 6 5.81 7.66 3.72
C LEU A 6 5.27 9.09 3.68
N HIS A 7 5.94 9.92 2.87
CA HIS A 7 5.49 11.27 2.55
C HIS A 7 5.35 11.43 1.04
N GLN A 8 4.13 11.67 0.58
CA GLN A 8 3.81 11.84 -0.83
C GLN A 8 4.08 13.29 -1.26
N LEU A 9 5.09 13.46 -2.11
CA LEU A 9 5.43 14.74 -2.72
C LEU A 9 4.44 15.06 -3.85
N GLY A 10 4.07 16.34 -3.99
CA GLY A 10 3.20 16.82 -5.06
C GLY A 10 1.98 17.62 -4.57
N ARG A 11 1.28 18.22 -5.55
CA ARG A 11 -0.01 18.86 -5.32
C ARG A 11 -1.10 17.80 -5.33
N ASN A 12 -2.11 17.94 -4.47
CA ASN A 12 -3.28 17.06 -4.49
C ASN A 12 -3.88 17.10 -5.90
N PRO A 13 -4.16 15.94 -6.53
CA PRO A 13 -4.75 15.94 -7.85
C PRO A 13 -6.14 16.59 -7.76
N GLN A 14 -6.32 17.66 -8.54
CA GLN A 14 -7.62 18.27 -8.77
C GLN A 14 -8.24 17.51 -9.94
N VAL A 15 -9.42 16.96 -9.72
CA VAL A 15 -10.17 16.27 -10.78
C VAL A 15 -11.40 17.09 -11.09
N THR A 16 -11.49 17.60 -12.31
CA THR A 16 -12.67 18.30 -12.80
C THR A 16 -13.56 17.32 -13.55
N VAL A 17 -14.78 17.08 -13.06
CA VAL A 17 -15.79 16.28 -13.76
C VAL A 17 -16.88 17.22 -14.25
N ALA A 18 -17.02 17.35 -15.57
CA ALA A 18 -17.91 18.29 -16.27
C ALA A 18 -17.68 19.76 -15.92
N THR A 19 -18.12 20.20 -14.73
CA THR A 19 -18.01 21.59 -14.22
C THR A 19 -17.71 21.64 -12.72
N VAL A 20 -17.58 20.49 -12.06
CA VAL A 20 -17.32 20.39 -10.62
C VAL A 20 -15.85 20.08 -10.40
N ASP A 21 -15.16 21.00 -9.73
CA ASP A 21 -13.81 20.78 -9.24
C ASP A 21 -13.86 19.97 -7.95
N ILE A 22 -13.50 18.70 -8.04
CA ILE A 22 -13.28 17.87 -6.87
C ILE A 22 -11.82 18.09 -6.45
N ARG A 23 -11.64 18.67 -5.25
CA ARG A 23 -10.35 18.79 -4.58
C ARG A 23 -10.34 17.86 -3.36
N PRO A 24 -9.95 16.59 -3.52
CA PRO A 24 -9.85 15.71 -2.38
C PRO A 24 -8.67 16.14 -1.52
N ASP A 25 -8.93 16.25 -0.22
CA ASP A 25 -7.91 16.53 0.77
C ASP A 25 -7.16 15.21 1.05
N PHE A 26 -6.26 14.83 0.13
CA PHE A 26 -5.42 13.65 0.25
C PHE A 26 -4.44 13.84 1.40
N THR A 27 -4.44 12.90 2.35
CA THR A 27 -3.39 12.80 3.35
C THR A 27 -2.05 12.55 2.66
N LYS A 28 -1.08 13.44 2.91
CA LYS A 28 0.28 13.34 2.34
C LYS A 28 1.26 12.52 3.18
N THR A 29 0.98 12.32 4.46
CA THR A 29 1.90 11.63 5.38
C THR A 29 1.17 10.52 6.11
N PHE A 30 1.67 9.30 5.99
CA PHE A 30 1.12 8.13 6.65
C PHE A 30 2.24 7.18 7.06
N TRP A 31 1.99 6.37 8.07
CA TRP A 31 2.87 5.27 8.42
C TRP A 31 2.25 3.97 7.93
N GLN A 32 3.12 3.04 7.57
CA GLN A 32 2.72 1.69 7.23
C GLN A 32 3.54 0.69 8.04
N GLY A 33 2.91 -0.41 8.43
CA GLY A 33 3.53 -1.54 9.08
C GLY A 33 3.09 -2.83 8.41
N GLY A 34 4.00 -3.79 8.27
CA GLY A 34 3.67 -5.03 7.59
C GLY A 34 4.51 -6.22 8.01
N ALA A 35 3.99 -7.39 7.72
CA ALA A 35 4.70 -8.66 7.87
C ALA A 35 4.30 -9.60 6.74
N GLY A 36 5.24 -10.45 6.35
CA GLY A 36 5.01 -11.43 5.30
C GLY A 36 5.88 -12.64 5.52
N VAL A 37 5.48 -13.71 4.86
CA VAL A 37 6.16 -15.00 4.85
C VAL A 37 6.34 -15.45 3.41
N THR A 38 7.47 -16.10 3.16
CA THR A 38 7.75 -16.75 1.88
C THR A 38 8.10 -18.20 2.17
N ALA A 39 7.48 -19.11 1.43
CA ALA A 39 7.69 -20.54 1.54
C ALA A 39 8.13 -21.09 0.18
N LYS A 40 9.23 -21.85 0.18
CA LYS A 40 9.63 -22.63 -0.99
C LYS A 40 8.80 -23.91 -1.03
N VAL A 41 8.07 -24.12 -2.12
CA VAL A 41 7.31 -25.37 -2.31
C VAL A 41 8.15 -26.41 -3.03
N ASN A 42 8.90 -25.98 -4.04
CA ASN A 42 9.89 -26.82 -4.73
C ASN A 42 11.02 -25.94 -5.29
N SER A 43 11.98 -26.54 -5.99
CA SER A 43 13.15 -25.84 -6.55
C SER A 43 12.80 -24.74 -7.56
N GLN A 44 11.58 -24.74 -8.08
CA GLN A 44 11.10 -23.87 -9.16
C GLN A 44 9.95 -22.96 -8.71
N VAL A 45 9.34 -23.19 -7.55
CA VAL A 45 8.10 -22.54 -7.11
C VAL A 45 8.23 -22.05 -5.67
N ASP A 46 8.10 -20.73 -5.51
CA ASP A 46 8.01 -20.05 -4.24
C ASP A 46 6.60 -19.45 -4.07
N LEU A 47 6.01 -19.58 -2.89
CA LEU A 47 4.83 -18.83 -2.49
C LEU A 47 5.19 -17.72 -1.52
N TYR A 48 4.51 -16.58 -1.65
CA TYR A 48 4.62 -15.48 -0.70
C TYR A 48 3.24 -14.97 -0.32
N ALA A 49 3.11 -14.61 0.95
CA ALA A 49 1.94 -13.96 1.49
C ALA A 49 2.39 -12.82 2.40
N ASP A 50 1.79 -11.64 2.27
CA ASP A 50 2.05 -10.51 3.16
C ASP A 50 0.78 -9.74 3.49
N ALA A 51 0.81 -9.14 4.68
CA ALA A 51 -0.21 -8.24 5.14
C ALA A 51 0.44 -6.91 5.54
N LYS A 52 -0.21 -5.82 5.18
CA LYS A 52 0.19 -4.46 5.47
C LYS A 52 -0.99 -3.70 6.05
N TYR A 53 -0.71 -2.90 7.05
CA TYR A 53 -1.61 -1.91 7.60
C TYR A 53 -1.02 -0.53 7.38
N GLN A 54 -1.84 0.42 6.98
CA GLN A 54 -1.47 1.81 6.77
C GLN A 54 -2.44 2.73 7.49
N LYS A 55 -1.89 3.76 8.15
CA LYS A 55 -2.69 4.77 8.81
C LYS A 55 -2.05 6.15 8.68
N SER A 56 -2.87 7.15 8.41
CA SER A 56 -2.43 8.53 8.41
C SER A 56 -2.32 9.12 9.80
N PHE A 57 -1.43 10.10 9.94
CA PHE A 57 -1.27 10.86 11.18
C PHE A 57 -2.47 11.80 11.45
N ASP A 58 -3.19 12.21 10.41
CA ASP A 58 -4.41 13.03 10.50
C ASP A 58 -5.70 12.20 10.70
N GLY A 59 -5.60 10.86 10.72
CA GLY A 59 -6.71 9.94 10.88
C GLY A 59 -7.68 9.83 9.70
N LYS A 60 -7.45 10.54 8.59
CA LYS A 60 -8.33 10.52 7.41
C LYS A 60 -8.14 9.28 6.51
N LEU A 61 -7.06 8.52 6.70
CA LEU A 61 -6.71 7.35 5.90
C LEU A 61 -6.35 6.19 6.83
N ASP A 62 -7.09 5.10 6.69
CA ASP A 62 -6.92 3.83 7.38
C ASP A 62 -7.15 2.71 6.35
N GLY A 63 -6.21 1.78 6.23
CA GLY A 63 -6.27 0.76 5.20
C GLY A 63 -5.51 -0.51 5.57
N TYR A 64 -6.07 -1.63 5.15
CA TYR A 64 -5.44 -2.94 5.23
C TYR A 64 -5.26 -3.48 3.82
N LEU A 65 -4.11 -4.09 3.57
CA LEU A 65 -3.79 -4.66 2.27
C LEU A 65 -3.14 -6.03 2.49
N GLY A 66 -3.70 -7.05 1.84
CA GLY A 66 -3.18 -8.40 1.84
C GLY A 66 -2.77 -8.80 0.44
N ASN A 67 -1.58 -9.35 0.28
CA ASN A 67 -1.09 -9.89 -0.98
C ASN A 67 -0.81 -11.38 -0.83
N LEU A 68 -1.11 -12.14 -1.87
CA LEU A 68 -0.74 -13.54 -2.03
C LEU A 68 -0.22 -13.71 -3.45
N GLY A 69 0.90 -14.41 -3.60
CA GLY A 69 1.44 -14.67 -4.92
C GLY A 69 2.31 -15.91 -4.99
N VAL A 70 2.53 -16.32 -6.24
CA VAL A 70 3.35 -17.47 -6.62
C VAL A 70 4.43 -16.96 -7.56
N LYS A 71 5.68 -17.36 -7.32
CA LYS A 71 6.81 -17.10 -8.19
C LYS A 71 7.30 -18.41 -8.77
N VAL A 72 7.28 -18.52 -10.09
CA VAL A 72 7.80 -19.68 -10.84
C VAL A 72 9.10 -19.28 -11.52
N SER A 73 10.14 -20.10 -11.40
CA SER A 73 11.45 -19.91 -12.03
C SER A 73 11.71 -21.04 -13.04
N PHE A 74 12.18 -20.67 -14.24
CA PHE A 74 12.49 -21.59 -15.35
C PHE A 74 13.99 -21.69 -15.57
#